data_AF-A0A4Y9RLV5-F1
#
_entry.id   AF-A0A4Y9RLV5-F1
#
_cell.length_a   1.000
_cell.length_b   1.000
_cell.length_c   1.000
_cell.angle_alpha   90.00
_cell.angle_beta   90.00
_cell.angle_gamma   90.00
#
_symmetry.space_group_name_H-M   'P 1'
#
loop_
_entity.id
_entity.type
_entity.pdbx_description
1 polymer ?
#
loop_
_entity_poly.entity_id
_entity_poly.type
_entity_poly.pdbx_seq_one_letter_code
_entity_poly.pdbx_strand_id
1 'polypeptide(L)'
;MFFGINLFELPHRKPVLPLDRFTFMVNNPPVRLLVTGACNVVVRDSGRSIITNGPVYCLETAKKHLLEHGLRVVTDGANDDMCGEFAPELEDDELVAFISQLTPDDLVGSERCGTSIGRTLDCDAYAMKWNRNKRARWHHGLKIYVKFGFSDNSPFVLVVSIHPSKY
;
A
#
# COMPACT_ATOMS: atom_id res chain seq x y z
N MET A 1 -31.08 55.83 7.22
CA MET A 1 -29.72 55.31 7.50
C MET A 1 -29.90 53.89 8.03
N PHE A 2 -29.94 52.90 7.14
CA PHE A 2 -30.05 51.48 7.47
C PHE A 2 -28.94 50.78 6.70
N PHE A 3 -27.93 50.28 7.40
CA PHE A 3 -26.94 49.38 6.80
C PHE A 3 -27.47 47.95 6.92
N GLY A 4 -27.85 47.38 5.78
CA GLY A 4 -27.98 45.94 5.63
C GLY A 4 -26.59 45.33 5.46
N ILE A 5 -26.30 44.28 6.22
CA ILE A 5 -25.17 43.40 5.95
C ILE A 5 -25.71 41.97 6.09
N ASN A 6 -25.92 41.34 4.94
CA ASN A 6 -26.26 39.95 4.82
C ASN A 6 -24.97 39.17 4.53
N LEU A 7 -24.79 38.07 5.27
CA LEU A 7 -24.22 36.81 4.81
C LEU A 7 -22.80 36.82 4.22
N PHE A 8 -21.80 36.66 5.08
CA PHE A 8 -20.54 35.99 4.70
C PHE A 8 -20.75 34.47 4.86
N GLU A 9 -20.98 33.78 3.75
CA GLU A 9 -20.84 32.31 3.67
C GLU A 9 -19.34 31.96 3.68
N LEU A 10 -18.92 31.23 4.71
CA LEU A 10 -17.61 30.57 4.76
C LEU A 10 -17.66 29.30 3.89
N PRO A 11 -16.61 28.97 3.12
CA PRO A 11 -16.59 27.73 2.34
C PRO A 11 -16.59 26.51 3.28
N HIS A 12 -17.55 25.62 3.02
CA HIS A 12 -17.76 24.34 3.65
C HIS A 12 -16.45 23.58 3.91
N ARG A 13 -16.07 23.44 5.19
CA ARG A 13 -15.28 22.28 5.63
C ARG A 13 -16.10 21.04 5.30
N LYS A 14 -15.56 20.17 4.44
CA LYS A 14 -16.13 18.83 4.22
C LYS A 14 -16.22 18.14 5.59
N PRO A 15 -17.37 17.54 5.94
CA PRO A 15 -17.47 16.79 7.18
C PRO A 15 -16.53 15.59 7.10
N VAL A 16 -15.62 15.48 8.08
CA VAL A 16 -14.93 14.23 8.38
C VAL A 16 -16.01 13.28 8.91
N LEU A 17 -16.43 12.34 8.08
CA LEU A 17 -17.39 11.33 8.52
C LEU A 17 -16.73 10.46 9.60
N PRO A 18 -17.37 10.28 10.78
CA PRO A 18 -16.89 9.34 11.77
C PRO A 18 -16.97 7.93 11.19
N LEU A 19 -15.88 7.17 11.33
CA LEU A 19 -15.68 5.85 10.73
C LEU A 19 -16.53 4.72 11.37
N ASP A 20 -17.51 5.06 12.20
CA ASP A 20 -18.11 4.12 13.16
C ASP A 20 -19.54 3.69 12.83
N ARG A 21 -20.08 4.00 11.63
CA ARG A 21 -21.46 3.59 11.27
C ARG A 21 -21.65 3.17 9.81
N PHE A 22 -20.82 2.25 9.34
CA PHE A 22 -21.19 1.39 8.21
C PHE A 22 -20.80 -0.05 8.50
N THR A 23 -21.64 -0.76 9.25
CA THR A 23 -21.63 -2.21 9.29
C THR A 23 -22.27 -2.73 8.00
N PHE A 24 -21.61 -2.54 6.86
CA PHE A 24 -21.82 -3.46 5.74
C PHE A 24 -21.06 -4.72 6.11
N MET A 25 -21.79 -5.73 6.63
CA MET A 25 -21.31 -7.10 6.56
C MET A 25 -21.29 -7.51 5.08
N VAL A 26 -20.24 -7.07 4.38
CA VAL A 26 -19.83 -7.71 3.14
C VAL A 26 -19.29 -9.05 3.58
N ASN A 27 -20.10 -10.10 3.43
CA ASN A 27 -19.65 -11.49 3.47
C ASN A 27 -18.71 -11.71 2.28
N ASN A 28 -17.54 -11.08 2.30
CA ASN A 28 -16.46 -11.49 1.44
C ASN A 28 -16.07 -12.88 1.94
N PRO A 29 -16.20 -13.94 1.14
CA PRO A 29 -15.60 -15.22 1.50
C PRO A 29 -14.15 -14.94 1.89
N PRO A 30 -13.58 -15.61 2.92
CA PRO A 30 -12.24 -15.34 3.36
C PRO A 30 -11.33 -15.57 2.17
N VAL A 31 -10.91 -14.48 1.54
CA VAL A 31 -9.98 -14.56 0.44
C VAL A 31 -8.74 -15.11 1.08
N ARG A 32 -8.43 -16.36 0.76
CA ARG A 32 -7.19 -16.97 1.20
C ARG A 32 -6.09 -16.27 0.41
N LEU A 33 -5.71 -15.10 0.91
CA LEU A 33 -4.60 -14.31 0.42
C LEU A 33 -3.30 -15.01 0.77
N LEU A 34 -3.26 -15.81 1.85
CA LEU A 34 -2.04 -16.42 2.34
C LEU A 34 -1.56 -17.61 1.49
N VAL A 35 -0.27 -17.63 1.13
CA VAL A 35 0.37 -18.75 0.42
C VAL A 35 0.44 -19.98 1.32
N THR A 36 0.90 -19.79 2.55
CA THR A 36 1.02 -20.85 3.57
C THR A 36 0.14 -20.55 4.77
N GLY A 37 0.06 -21.49 5.73
CA GLY A 37 -0.54 -21.24 7.05
C GLY A 37 0.28 -20.22 7.86
N ALA A 38 0.39 -20.42 9.17
CA ALA A 38 1.10 -19.50 10.07
C ALA A 38 2.51 -19.11 9.55
N CYS A 39 2.85 -17.82 9.71
CA CYS A 39 4.14 -17.25 9.32
C CYS A 39 5.24 -17.66 10.33
N ASN A 40 6.41 -18.07 9.82
CA ASN A 40 7.60 -18.31 10.65
C ASN A 40 8.35 -17.00 10.84
N VAL A 41 8.29 -16.43 12.05
CA VAL A 41 8.85 -15.09 12.34
C VAL A 41 10.16 -15.22 13.12
N VAL A 42 11.19 -14.51 12.66
CA VAL A 42 12.46 -14.32 13.37
C VAL A 42 12.69 -12.82 13.59
N VAL A 43 12.97 -12.44 14.83
CA VAL A 43 13.35 -11.06 15.16
C VAL A 43 14.85 -10.91 14.99
N ARG A 44 15.29 -9.98 14.13
CA ARG A 44 16.71 -9.63 13.95
C ARG A 44 17.20 -8.70 15.05
N ASP A 45 18.51 -8.60 15.21
CA ASP A 45 19.16 -7.66 16.13
C ASP A 45 18.76 -6.20 15.90
N SER A 46 18.33 -5.86 14.69
CA SER A 46 17.78 -4.56 14.33
C SER A 46 16.35 -4.31 14.86
N GLY A 47 15.77 -5.25 15.62
CA GLY A 47 14.37 -5.24 16.05
C GLY A 47 13.34 -5.56 14.97
N ARG A 48 13.78 -5.85 13.72
CA ARG A 48 12.87 -6.16 12.61
C ARG A 48 12.39 -7.61 12.68
N SER A 49 11.08 -7.81 12.52
CA SER A 49 10.44 -9.12 12.51
C SER A 49 10.33 -9.67 11.09
N ILE A 50 11.22 -10.56 10.70
CA ILE A 50 11.29 -11.13 9.35
C ILE A 50 10.49 -12.42 9.27
N ILE A 51 9.77 -12.62 8.18
CA ILE A 51 9.04 -13.86 7.88
C ILE A 51 9.92 -14.72 6.96
N THR A 52 10.24 -15.94 7.39
CA THR A 52 11.31 -16.76 6.77
C THR A 52 10.82 -17.86 5.84
N ASN A 53 9.52 -18.16 5.84
CA ASN A 53 8.94 -19.22 5.02
C ASN A 53 8.41 -18.76 3.65
N GLY A 54 8.95 -17.65 3.13
CA GLY A 54 8.62 -17.11 1.81
C GLY A 54 7.52 -16.04 1.84
N PRO A 55 6.88 -15.76 0.68
CA PRO A 55 5.86 -14.73 0.58
C PRO A 55 4.66 -15.08 1.45
N VAL A 56 4.14 -14.05 2.13
CA VAL A 56 2.93 -14.15 2.94
C VAL A 56 1.74 -14.33 2.02
N TYR A 57 1.67 -13.53 0.96
CA TYR A 57 0.51 -13.43 0.09
C TYR A 57 0.71 -14.07 -1.28
N CYS A 58 -0.32 -14.75 -1.77
CA CYS A 58 -0.42 -15.19 -3.15
C CYS A 58 -0.49 -13.96 -4.04
N LEU A 59 0.58 -13.71 -4.80
CA LEU A 59 0.74 -12.49 -5.59
C LEU A 59 -0.40 -12.31 -6.60
N GLU A 60 -0.86 -13.39 -7.25
CA GLU A 60 -1.97 -13.32 -8.21
C GLU A 60 -3.29 -12.93 -7.54
N THR A 61 -3.56 -13.46 -6.35
CA THR A 61 -4.72 -13.04 -5.55
C THR A 61 -4.58 -11.59 -5.12
N ALA A 62 -3.40 -11.16 -4.67
CA ALA A 62 -3.16 -9.77 -4.29
C ALA A 62 -3.37 -8.79 -5.45
N LYS A 63 -2.92 -9.13 -6.66
CA LYS A 63 -3.18 -8.36 -7.88
C LYS A 63 -4.65 -8.29 -8.23
N LYS A 64 -5.39 -9.39 -8.08
CA LYS A 64 -6.84 -9.38 -8.29
C LYS A 64 -7.52 -8.36 -7.35
N HIS A 65 -7.18 -8.39 -6.07
CA HIS A 65 -7.69 -7.41 -5.09
C HIS A 65 -7.30 -5.97 -5.42
N LEU A 66 -6.06 -5.75 -5.87
CA LEU A 66 -5.60 -4.45 -6.32
C LEU A 66 -6.47 -3.90 -7.46
N LEU A 67 -6.78 -4.73 -8.46
CA LEU A 67 -7.57 -4.31 -9.62
C LEU A 67 -9.05 -4.13 -9.27
N GLU A 68 -9.59 -4.92 -8.34
CA GLU A 68 -11.00 -4.86 -7.92
C GLU A 68 -11.28 -3.72 -6.94
N HIS A 69 -10.33 -3.41 -6.05
CA HIS A 69 -10.56 -2.49 -4.94
C HIS A 69 -9.58 -1.32 -4.89
N GLY A 70 -8.41 -1.41 -5.52
CA GLY A 70 -7.36 -0.41 -5.45
C GLY A 70 -6.41 -0.60 -4.26
N LEU A 71 -5.63 0.45 -4.00
CA LEU A 71 -4.64 0.50 -2.93
C LEU A 71 -4.90 1.65 -1.96
N ARG A 72 -4.23 1.60 -0.81
CA ARG A 72 -4.11 2.71 0.15
C ARG A 72 -2.69 2.78 0.67
N VAL A 73 -2.11 3.96 0.67
CA VAL A 73 -0.84 4.23 1.35
C VAL A 73 -1.12 4.47 2.83
N VAL A 74 -0.53 3.66 3.72
CA VAL A 74 -0.92 3.62 5.15
C VAL A 74 0.17 4.06 6.11
N THR A 75 1.33 4.47 5.59
CA THR A 75 2.41 5.05 6.38
C THR A 75 2.78 6.41 5.84
N ASP A 76 3.02 7.35 6.75
CA ASP A 76 3.35 8.74 6.41
C ASP A 76 4.65 8.76 5.60
N GLY A 77 5.63 7.93 5.99
CA GLY A 77 6.88 7.78 5.25
C GLY A 77 6.71 7.27 3.81
N ALA A 78 5.76 6.35 3.56
CA ALA A 78 5.49 5.92 2.18
C ALA A 78 4.86 7.05 1.34
N ASN A 79 3.99 7.85 1.95
CA ASN A 79 3.41 9.01 1.29
C ASN A 79 4.46 10.09 0.99
N ASP A 80 5.33 10.38 1.95
CA ASP A 80 6.44 11.32 1.79
C ASP A 80 7.42 10.85 0.71
N ASP A 81 7.74 9.55 0.66
CA ASP A 81 8.61 8.99 -0.37
C ASP A 81 7.98 9.11 -1.77
N MET A 82 6.66 8.90 -1.92
CA MET A 82 5.96 9.09 -3.21
C MET A 82 6.08 10.52 -3.74
N CYS A 83 6.01 11.51 -2.87
CA CYS A 83 6.14 12.93 -3.23
C CYS A 83 7.59 13.42 -3.32
N GLY A 84 8.51 12.86 -2.54
CA GLY A 84 9.86 13.38 -2.35
C GLY A 84 10.97 12.65 -3.10
N GLU A 85 10.85 11.34 -3.27
CA GLU A 85 11.92 10.50 -3.85
C GLU A 85 11.72 10.23 -5.36
N PHE A 86 10.59 10.67 -5.91
CA PHE A 86 10.27 10.51 -7.33
C PHE A 86 10.09 11.88 -8.01
N ALA A 87 10.70 12.04 -9.19
CA ALA A 87 10.50 13.21 -10.05
C ALA A 87 10.06 12.75 -11.45
N PRO A 88 8.81 13.03 -11.90
CA PRO A 88 7.71 13.66 -11.16
C PRO A 88 7.25 12.81 -9.95
N GLU A 89 6.36 13.30 -9.09
CA GLU A 89 5.82 12.51 -7.97
C GLU A 89 5.21 11.19 -8.48
N LEU A 90 5.21 10.14 -7.64
CA LEU A 90 4.60 8.86 -7.97
C LEU A 90 3.09 8.92 -7.73
N GLU A 91 2.30 8.60 -8.75
CA GLU A 91 0.83 8.61 -8.67
C GLU A 91 0.29 7.23 -8.28
N ASP A 92 -0.89 7.19 -7.64
CA ASP A 92 -1.55 5.94 -7.24
C ASP A 92 -1.82 5.01 -8.43
N ASP A 93 -2.20 5.55 -9.59
CA ASP A 93 -2.48 4.77 -10.80
C ASP A 93 -1.22 4.16 -11.40
N GLU A 94 -0.08 4.87 -11.34
CA GLU A 94 1.23 4.34 -11.68
C GLU A 94 1.62 3.21 -10.72
N LEU A 95 1.38 3.37 -9.43
CA LEU A 95 1.66 2.35 -8.43
C LEU A 95 0.78 1.10 -8.62
N VAL A 96 -0.50 1.28 -8.99
CA VAL A 96 -1.38 0.17 -9.39
C VAL A 96 -0.81 -0.56 -10.61
N ALA A 97 -0.39 0.18 -11.66
CA ALA A 97 0.23 -0.41 -12.84
C ALA A 97 1.53 -1.16 -12.50
N PHE A 98 2.36 -0.61 -11.62
CA PHE A 98 3.58 -1.23 -11.13
C PHE A 98 3.29 -2.56 -10.42
N ILE A 99 2.41 -2.56 -9.41
CA ILE A 99 2.09 -3.76 -8.62
C ILE A 99 1.44 -4.84 -9.50
N SER A 100 0.61 -4.45 -10.48
CA SER A 100 -0.03 -5.39 -11.40
C SER A 100 0.96 -6.20 -12.26
N GLN A 101 2.17 -5.66 -12.51
CA GLN A 101 3.22 -6.29 -13.33
C GLN A 101 4.29 -7.03 -12.51
N LEU A 102 4.16 -7.08 -11.19
CA LEU A 102 5.07 -7.87 -10.35
C LEU A 102 5.01 -9.36 -10.70
N THR A 103 6.10 -10.06 -10.47
CA THR A 103 6.23 -11.51 -10.62
C THR A 103 6.80 -12.09 -9.32
N PRO A 104 6.66 -13.40 -9.07
CA PRO A 104 7.26 -14.02 -7.89
C PRO A 104 8.78 -13.79 -7.77
N ASP A 105 9.49 -13.66 -8.90
CA ASP A 105 10.93 -13.42 -8.94
C ASP A 105 11.34 -12.02 -8.47
N ASP A 106 10.40 -11.07 -8.38
CA ASP A 106 10.67 -9.74 -7.85
C ASP A 106 10.61 -9.68 -6.31
N LEU A 107 10.27 -10.79 -5.65
CA LEU A 107 10.18 -10.85 -4.19
C LEU A 107 11.55 -10.59 -3.56
N VAL A 108 11.61 -9.59 -2.69
CA VAL A 108 12.79 -9.25 -1.88
C VAL A 108 12.74 -9.95 -0.53
N GLY A 109 11.54 -10.12 0.02
CA GLY A 109 11.31 -10.83 1.28
C GLY A 109 10.06 -10.34 1.99
N SER A 110 9.79 -10.93 3.15
CA SER A 110 8.56 -10.70 3.90
C SER A 110 8.86 -10.36 5.34
N GLU A 111 8.06 -9.47 5.93
CA GLU A 111 8.25 -9.02 7.31
C GLU A 111 6.97 -8.49 7.95
N ARG A 112 6.98 -8.38 9.28
CA ARG A 112 5.96 -7.66 10.04
C ARG A 112 6.32 -6.19 10.15
N CYS A 113 5.43 -5.33 9.66
CA CYS A 113 5.58 -3.89 9.72
C CYS A 113 4.55 -3.27 10.67
N GLY A 114 5.00 -2.30 11.47
CA GLY A 114 4.10 -1.38 12.14
C GLY A 114 3.52 -0.37 11.14
N THR A 115 2.29 0.05 11.36
CA THR A 115 1.61 1.13 10.62
C THR A 115 1.55 2.40 11.48
N SER A 116 1.30 3.57 10.87
CA SER A 116 1.18 4.85 11.61
C SER A 116 0.11 4.82 12.71
N ILE A 117 -0.86 3.91 12.62
CA ILE A 117 -1.97 3.75 13.57
C ILE A 117 -1.73 2.66 14.63
N GLY A 118 -0.48 2.22 14.81
CA GLY A 118 -0.10 1.26 15.84
C GLY A 118 -0.56 -0.19 15.60
N ARG A 119 -0.96 -0.53 14.37
CA ARG A 119 -1.25 -1.92 13.97
C ARG A 119 -0.03 -2.57 13.34
N THR A 120 0.08 -3.89 13.51
CA THR A 120 1.09 -4.72 12.82
C THR A 120 0.45 -5.39 11.61
N LEU A 121 1.12 -5.32 10.46
CA LEU A 121 0.75 -6.00 9.23
C LEU A 121 1.86 -6.97 8.82
N ASP A 122 1.49 -8.18 8.44
CA ASP A 122 2.38 -9.02 7.65
C ASP A 122 2.49 -8.39 6.25
N CYS A 123 3.69 -8.30 5.69
CA CYS A 123 3.94 -7.58 4.46
C CYS A 123 4.91 -8.36 3.56
N ASP A 124 4.67 -8.29 2.25
CA ASP A 124 5.60 -8.73 1.23
C ASP A 124 6.25 -7.51 0.57
N ALA A 125 7.55 -7.60 0.36
CA ALA A 125 8.35 -6.60 -0.32
C ALA A 125 8.80 -7.10 -1.68
N TYR A 126 8.64 -6.26 -2.71
CA TYR A 126 9.02 -6.54 -4.08
C TYR A 126 9.86 -5.41 -4.66
N ALA A 127 10.73 -5.73 -5.61
CA ALA A 127 11.49 -4.74 -6.36
C ALA A 127 11.60 -5.09 -7.84
N MET A 128 11.25 -4.14 -8.71
CA MET A 128 11.26 -4.31 -10.17
C MET A 128 11.84 -3.06 -10.84
N LYS A 129 12.52 -3.24 -11.97
CA LYS A 129 12.89 -2.11 -12.85
C LYS A 129 11.70 -1.65 -13.70
N TRP A 130 11.35 -0.39 -13.55
CA TRP A 130 10.15 0.22 -14.09
C TRP A 130 10.45 1.44 -14.96
N ASN A 131 9.83 1.48 -16.14
CA ASN A 131 9.80 2.67 -16.97
C ASN A 131 8.52 3.44 -16.67
N ARG A 132 8.66 4.57 -15.97
CA ARG A 132 7.54 5.43 -15.56
C ARG A 132 6.76 6.01 -16.73
N ASN A 133 7.47 6.47 -17.77
CA ASN A 133 6.86 7.05 -18.97
C ASN A 133 6.02 6.03 -19.75
N LYS A 134 6.50 4.78 -19.84
CA LYS A 134 5.80 3.70 -20.54
C LYS A 134 4.85 2.90 -19.65
N ARG A 135 4.86 3.17 -18.34
CA ARG A 135 4.15 2.41 -17.31
C ARG A 135 4.32 0.88 -17.51
N ALA A 136 5.57 0.45 -17.66
CA ALA A 136 5.89 -0.93 -17.98
C ALA A 136 7.25 -1.38 -17.42
N ARG A 137 7.38 -2.68 -17.17
CA ARG A 137 8.66 -3.32 -16.84
C ARG A 137 9.71 -3.02 -17.91
N TRP A 138 10.89 -2.60 -17.48
CA TRP A 138 12.00 -2.32 -18.40
C TRP A 138 13.36 -2.49 -17.75
N HIS A 139 14.28 -3.20 -18.41
CA HIS A 139 15.60 -3.53 -17.86
C HIS A 139 16.53 -2.33 -17.62
N HIS A 140 16.25 -1.19 -18.27
CA HIS A 140 16.92 0.10 -18.03
C HIS A 140 16.05 1.09 -17.23
N GLY A 141 14.90 0.63 -16.71
CA GLY A 141 14.03 1.43 -15.87
C GLY A 141 14.63 1.69 -14.49
N LEU A 142 13.99 2.61 -13.75
CA LEU A 142 14.28 2.86 -12.34
C LEU A 142 13.92 1.61 -11.54
N LYS A 143 14.83 1.11 -10.71
CA LYS A 143 14.48 0.01 -9.79
C LYS A 143 13.65 0.60 -8.66
N ILE A 144 12.38 0.21 -8.58
CA ILE A 144 11.45 0.69 -7.55
C ILE A 144 11.22 -0.47 -6.57
N TYR A 145 11.27 -0.17 -5.29
CA TYR A 145 10.93 -1.07 -4.20
C TYR A 145 9.56 -0.71 -3.65
N VAL A 146 8.68 -1.69 -3.50
CA VAL A 146 7.38 -1.54 -2.84
C VAL A 146 7.22 -2.60 -1.75
N LYS A 147 6.56 -2.24 -0.66
CA LYS A 147 6.14 -3.17 0.37
C LYS A 147 4.67 -2.96 0.67
N PHE A 148 3.90 -4.04 0.64
CA PHE A 148 2.47 -3.99 0.91
C PHE A 148 1.99 -5.22 1.67
N GLY A 149 0.82 -5.08 2.27
CA GLY A 149 0.11 -6.17 2.91
C GLY A 149 -1.39 -5.96 2.92
N PHE A 150 -2.08 -6.74 3.75
CA PHE A 150 -3.53 -6.71 3.89
C PHE A 150 -3.91 -6.72 5.36
N SER A 151 -5.09 -6.18 5.67
CA SER A 151 -5.71 -6.27 6.99
C SER A 151 -7.00 -7.08 6.88
N ASP A 152 -7.32 -7.87 7.91
CA ASP A 152 -8.50 -8.76 7.94
C ASP A 152 -9.83 -8.05 7.59
N ASN A 153 -9.92 -6.75 7.85
CA ASN A 153 -11.13 -5.94 7.65
C ASN A 153 -11.06 -5.02 6.42
N SER A 154 -10.05 -5.16 5.56
CA SER A 154 -9.84 -4.27 4.41
C SER A 154 -9.59 -5.06 3.13
N PRO A 155 -10.39 -4.85 2.07
CA PRO A 155 -10.16 -5.49 0.78
C PRO A 155 -9.06 -4.79 -0.06
N PHE A 156 -8.59 -3.61 0.38
CA PHE A 156 -7.56 -2.82 -0.30
C PHE A 156 -6.15 -3.36 -0.05
N VAL A 157 -5.27 -3.20 -1.05
CA VAL A 157 -3.82 -3.37 -0.86
C VAL A 157 -3.29 -2.22 -0.01
N LEU A 158 -2.64 -2.53 1.12
CA LEU A 158 -2.09 -1.53 2.04
C LEU A 158 -0.59 -1.36 1.80
N VAL A 159 -0.20 -0.25 1.18
CA VAL A 159 1.20 0.08 0.89
C VAL A 159 1.84 0.70 2.12
N VAL A 160 2.90 0.07 2.63
CA VAL A 160 3.60 0.47 3.87
C VAL A 160 4.96 1.11 3.61
N SER A 161 5.53 0.94 2.41
CA SER A 161 6.79 1.57 2.00
C SER A 161 6.93 1.50 0.49
N ILE A 162 7.46 2.57 -0.12
CA ILE A 162 7.68 2.68 -1.56
C ILE A 162 8.82 3.66 -1.79
N HIS A 163 9.87 3.28 -2.50
CA HIS A 163 10.99 4.18 -2.78
C HIS A 163 11.84 3.66 -3.95
N PRO A 164 12.67 4.50 -4.58
CA PRO A 164 13.74 4.03 -5.45
C PRO A 164 14.65 3.05 -4.70
N SER A 165 14.89 1.89 -5.27
CA SER A 165 15.82 0.90 -4.73
C SER A 165 17.23 1.28 -5.16
N LYS A 166 18.10 1.60 -4.20
CA LYS A 166 19.48 2.04 -4.45
C LYS A 166 20.45 0.89 -4.80
N TYR A 167 19.96 -0.36 -4.81
CA TYR A 167 20.76 -1.59 -5.03
C TYR A 167 19.97 -2.60 -5.87
#